data_AF-A0A661P8Q3-F1
#
_entry.id   AF-A0A661P8Q3-F1
#
_cell.length_a   1.000
_cell.length_b   1.000
_cell.length_c   1.000
_cell.angle_alpha   90.00
_cell.angle_beta   90.00
_cell.angle_gamma   90.00
#
_symmetry.space_group_name_H-M   'P 1'
#
loop_
_entity.id
_entity.type
_entity.pdbx_description
1 polymer ?
#
loop_
_entity_poly.entity_id
_entity_poly.type
_entity_poly.pdbx_seq_one_letter_code
_entity_poly.pdbx_strand_id
1 'polypeptide(L)'
;MMARQTGLQGLASLAAAITLLVGCGSDQPSGPTALPCTAHPPSPDDPFAQARDPSSEQIALATSVAARFMTDNQPEQLAWDWGEGTAMFGLSELYRVTTDPAQRDYYRAWIDHYRNAGYRHFITSSDRCPPALSALALYRESCDLGYRTIVTDTLHYLYDEALRTPDGGINHLGVNDLFGVSLWVDSLFMFGNVLTRWAEHADDDQALDEYHQQFLLFASHLQSDGGWFKHAHDWPLA
;
A
#
# COMPACT_ATOMS: atom_id res chain seq x y z
N MET A 1 -10.04 10.60 89.13
CA MET A 1 -11.45 10.17 89.07
C MET A 1 -11.85 10.17 87.60
N MET A 2 -12.27 8.99 87.09
CA MET A 2 -13.15 8.70 85.94
C MET A 2 -13.21 9.67 84.74
N ALA A 3 -13.27 9.27 83.47
CA ALA A 3 -13.13 8.00 82.76
C ALA A 3 -13.28 8.33 81.25
N ARG A 4 -12.68 7.48 80.41
CA ARG A 4 -13.03 7.19 78.99
C ARG A 4 -12.85 8.32 77.95
N GLN A 5 -11.77 8.18 77.17
CA GLN A 5 -11.77 8.52 75.75
C GLN A 5 -11.63 7.24 74.91
N THR A 6 -12.43 7.22 73.87
CA THR A 6 -12.71 6.17 72.89
C THR A 6 -11.51 5.89 71.99
N GLY A 7 -11.21 4.60 71.79
CA GLY A 7 -10.17 4.13 70.87
C GLY A 7 -10.60 4.23 69.41
N LEU A 8 -9.69 4.74 68.59
CA LEU A 8 -9.70 4.65 67.14
C LEU A 8 -8.40 3.91 66.74
N GLN A 9 -8.52 2.67 66.29
CA GLN A 9 -7.48 1.91 65.59
C GLN A 9 -8.24 1.14 64.50
N GLY A 10 -7.91 1.21 63.22
CA GLY A 10 -6.58 1.20 62.65
C GLY A 10 -6.44 -0.12 61.90
N LEU A 11 -6.46 -0.02 60.56
CA LEU A 11 -6.43 -1.09 59.57
C LEU A 11 -5.33 -2.14 59.81
N ALA A 12 -5.66 -3.42 59.63
CA ALA A 12 -4.73 -4.46 59.15
C ALA A 12 -5.53 -5.70 58.70
N SER A 13 -5.89 -5.77 57.40
CA SER A 13 -6.37 -7.01 56.79
C SER A 13 -5.19 -7.82 56.28
N LEU A 14 -5.14 -9.08 56.71
CA LEU A 14 -4.14 -10.09 56.39
C LEU A 14 -4.10 -10.44 54.90
N ALA A 15 -2.88 -10.75 54.45
CA ALA A 15 -2.53 -11.26 53.14
C ALA A 15 -3.07 -12.67 52.84
N ALA A 16 -3.35 -12.93 51.57
CA ALA A 16 -3.21 -14.23 50.94
C ALA A 16 -2.77 -14.00 49.48
N ALA A 17 -1.49 -14.22 49.20
CA ALA A 17 -0.95 -14.23 47.84
C ALA A 17 -1.27 -15.58 47.19
N ILE A 18 -2.07 -15.56 46.12
CA ILE A 18 -2.27 -16.71 45.24
C ILE A 18 -1.39 -16.48 44.02
N THR A 19 -0.33 -17.27 43.91
CA THR A 19 0.55 -17.29 42.73
C THR A 19 -0.13 -18.11 41.64
N LEU A 20 -0.75 -17.43 40.66
CA LEU A 20 -1.18 -18.05 39.41
C LEU A 20 0.00 -18.07 38.44
N LEU A 21 0.63 -19.24 38.31
CA LEU A 21 1.49 -19.55 37.16
C LEU A 21 0.60 -19.69 35.92
N VAL A 22 0.50 -18.62 35.14
CA VAL A 22 0.04 -18.71 33.75
C VAL A 22 1.26 -19.12 32.94
N GLY A 23 1.30 -20.39 32.55
CA GLY A 23 2.29 -20.92 31.63
C GLY A 23 2.15 -20.24 30.27
N CYS A 24 3.28 -19.79 29.73
CA CYS A 24 3.41 -19.41 28.32
C CYS A 24 3.20 -20.66 27.46
N GLY A 25 1.96 -20.89 27.01
CA GLY A 25 1.67 -21.79 25.90
C GLY A 25 2.08 -21.09 24.60
N SER A 26 3.22 -21.49 24.05
CA SER A 26 3.64 -21.12 22.70
C SER A 26 2.91 -22.00 21.69
N ASP A 27 1.65 -21.70 21.43
CA ASP A 27 0.92 -22.21 20.25
C ASP A 27 0.38 -21.00 19.48
N GLN A 28 1.27 -20.36 18.71
CA GLN A 28 0.86 -19.54 17.59
C GLN A 28 0.59 -20.49 16.41
N PRO A 29 -0.57 -20.40 15.74
CA PRO A 29 -0.78 -21.15 14.51
C PRO A 29 0.26 -20.69 13.48
N SER A 30 0.98 -21.64 12.89
CA SER A 30 1.91 -21.40 11.79
C SER A 30 1.13 -20.91 10.56
N GLY A 31 0.92 -19.59 10.49
CA GLY A 31 0.59 -18.88 9.27
C GLY A 31 1.71 -19.01 8.24
N PRO A 32 1.44 -18.73 6.95
CA PRO A 32 2.40 -18.92 5.87
C PRO A 32 3.70 -18.20 6.25
N THR A 33 4.79 -18.96 6.27
CA THR A 33 6.15 -18.49 6.56
C THR A 33 6.37 -17.14 5.87
N ALA A 34 6.55 -16.09 6.68
CA ALA A 34 6.85 -14.77 6.16
C ALA A 34 8.03 -14.90 5.18
N LEU A 35 7.86 -14.41 3.96
CA LEU A 35 8.97 -14.30 3.01
C LEU A 35 10.15 -13.65 3.75
N PRO A 36 11.35 -14.26 3.72
CA PRO A 36 12.50 -13.67 4.36
C PRO A 36 12.77 -12.30 3.73
N CYS A 37 12.51 -11.24 4.49
CA CYS A 37 12.74 -9.88 4.03
C CYS A 37 14.15 -9.45 4.38
N THR A 38 14.88 -8.99 3.37
CA THR A 38 16.16 -8.29 3.54
C THR A 38 15.96 -6.85 3.11
N ALA A 39 16.20 -5.91 4.02
CA ALA A 39 16.07 -4.50 3.73
C ALA A 39 16.99 -4.12 2.57
N HIS A 40 16.41 -3.53 1.53
CA HIS A 40 17.10 -3.13 0.32
C HIS A 40 16.78 -1.66 0.03
N PRO A 41 17.47 -0.72 0.73
CA PRO A 41 17.33 0.69 0.39
C PRO A 41 17.89 0.96 -1.00
N PRO A 42 17.33 1.92 -1.75
CA PRO A 42 17.85 2.25 -3.07
C PRO A 42 19.33 2.63 -3.01
N SER A 43 20.08 2.11 -3.96
CA SER A 43 21.52 2.34 -4.09
C SER A 43 21.84 3.01 -5.43
N PRO A 44 22.84 3.92 -5.49
CA PRO A 44 23.39 4.40 -6.76
C PRO A 44 23.91 3.26 -7.66
N ASP A 45 24.21 2.09 -7.09
CA ASP A 45 24.66 0.91 -7.82
C ASP A 45 23.53 0.07 -8.43
N ASP A 46 22.25 0.40 -8.15
CA ASP A 46 21.12 -0.33 -8.71
C ASP A 46 21.06 -0.15 -10.24
N PRO A 47 20.76 -1.20 -11.04
CA PRO A 47 20.73 -1.09 -12.51
C PRO A 47 19.81 0.03 -13.02
N PHE A 48 18.70 0.25 -12.33
CA PHE A 48 17.75 1.33 -12.64
C PHE A 48 18.33 2.73 -12.36
N ALA A 49 19.12 2.87 -11.29
CA ALA A 49 19.80 4.12 -10.95
C ALA A 49 20.93 4.39 -11.95
N GLN A 50 21.74 3.38 -12.28
CA GLN A 50 22.82 3.50 -13.27
C GLN A 50 22.33 3.87 -14.68
N ALA A 51 21.11 3.47 -15.04
CA ALA A 51 20.50 3.82 -16.32
C ALA A 51 20.09 5.29 -16.43
N ARG A 52 20.16 6.07 -15.34
CA ARG A 52 19.81 7.49 -15.29
C ARG A 52 20.95 8.30 -14.71
N ASP A 53 21.32 9.37 -15.38
CA ASP A 53 22.29 10.31 -14.81
C ASP A 53 21.59 11.19 -13.76
N PRO A 54 21.92 11.07 -12.46
CA PRO A 54 21.32 11.89 -11.41
C PRO A 54 21.65 13.38 -11.55
N SER A 55 22.66 13.74 -12.35
CA SER A 55 23.04 15.12 -12.67
C SER A 55 22.40 15.66 -13.96
N SER A 56 21.58 14.87 -14.65
CA SER A 56 20.92 15.28 -15.89
C SER A 56 19.89 16.41 -15.69
N GLU A 57 19.65 17.18 -16.75
CA GLU A 57 18.62 18.23 -16.75
C GLU A 57 17.22 17.67 -16.46
N GLN A 58 16.93 16.44 -16.88
CA GLN A 58 15.65 15.78 -16.61
C GLN A 58 15.46 15.47 -15.13
N ILE A 59 16.50 14.97 -14.45
CA ILE A 59 16.44 14.72 -13.01
C ILE A 59 16.39 16.03 -12.22
N ALA A 60 17.12 17.07 -12.66
CA ALA A 60 17.03 18.40 -12.07
C ALA A 60 15.60 18.97 -12.16
N LEU A 61 14.96 18.85 -13.33
CA LEU A 61 13.57 19.28 -13.52
C LEU A 61 12.61 18.46 -12.64
N ALA A 62 12.71 17.13 -12.64
CA ALA A 62 11.88 16.26 -11.81
C ALA A 62 12.01 16.60 -10.33
N THR A 63 13.23 16.84 -9.85
CA THR A 63 13.51 17.28 -8.48
C THR A 63 12.86 18.62 -8.15
N SER A 64 12.88 19.58 -9.09
CA SER A 64 12.22 20.87 -8.90
C SER A 64 10.68 20.75 -8.82
N VAL A 65 10.09 19.88 -9.64
CA VAL A 65 8.64 19.60 -9.63
C VAL A 65 8.24 18.90 -8.33
N ALA A 66 9.00 17.88 -7.92
CA ALA A 66 8.80 17.19 -6.66
C ALA A 66 8.90 18.14 -5.46
N ALA A 67 9.95 18.97 -5.39
CA ALA A 67 10.14 19.94 -4.31
C ALA A 67 8.96 20.93 -4.23
N ARG A 68 8.47 21.41 -5.38
CA ARG A 68 7.32 22.31 -5.41
C ARG A 68 6.05 21.60 -4.95
N PHE A 69 5.78 20.40 -5.44
CA PHE A 69 4.64 19.60 -5.02
C PHE A 69 4.65 19.34 -3.50
N MET A 70 5.79 18.92 -2.95
CA MET A 70 5.95 18.66 -1.51
C MET A 70 5.83 19.93 -0.66
N THR A 71 6.13 21.10 -1.22
CA THR A 71 5.96 22.39 -0.53
C THR A 71 4.49 22.83 -0.50
N ASP A 72 3.78 22.65 -1.62
CA ASP A 72 2.41 23.15 -1.78
C ASP A 72 1.36 22.21 -1.14
N ASN A 73 1.72 20.94 -0.88
CA ASN A 73 0.79 19.93 -0.39
C ASN A 73 1.35 19.30 0.89
N GLN A 74 0.55 19.26 1.95
CA GLN A 74 0.93 18.55 3.18
C GLN A 74 0.55 17.07 3.04
N PRO A 75 1.45 16.12 3.36
CA PRO A 75 1.19 14.71 3.13
C PRO A 75 -0.07 14.24 3.87
N GLU A 76 -0.33 14.68 5.09
CA GLU A 76 -1.51 14.29 5.87
C GLU A 76 -2.85 14.88 5.36
N GLN A 77 -2.81 15.79 4.38
CA GLN A 77 -4.00 16.39 3.78
C GLN A 77 -4.34 15.78 2.41
N LEU A 78 -3.44 14.96 1.86
CA LEU A 78 -3.59 14.31 0.57
C LEU A 78 -4.49 13.08 0.67
N ALA A 79 -5.41 12.91 -0.27
CA ALA A 79 -6.37 11.81 -0.29
C ALA A 79 -5.69 10.45 -0.55
N TRP A 80 -6.30 9.36 -0.08
CA TRP A 80 -5.99 8.00 -0.53
C TRP A 80 -6.71 7.78 -1.86
N ASP A 81 -6.14 8.25 -2.97
CA ASP A 81 -6.72 8.10 -4.30
C ASP A 81 -5.64 8.00 -5.38
N TRP A 82 -6.07 7.79 -6.62
CA TRP A 82 -5.17 7.50 -7.74
C TRP A 82 -4.20 8.64 -8.02
N GLY A 83 -4.63 9.89 -7.88
CA GLY A 83 -3.84 11.07 -8.19
C GLY A 83 -2.65 11.20 -7.25
N GLU A 84 -2.92 11.15 -5.95
CA GLU A 84 -1.92 11.18 -4.89
C GLU A 84 -1.01 9.96 -4.93
N GLY A 85 -1.58 8.75 -5.13
CA GLY A 85 -0.78 7.54 -5.25
C GLY A 85 0.17 7.56 -6.46
N THR A 86 -0.26 8.12 -7.59
CA THR A 86 0.60 8.32 -8.76
C THR A 86 1.72 9.33 -8.47
N ALA A 87 1.40 10.43 -7.78
CA ALA A 87 2.40 11.40 -7.36
C ALA A 87 3.45 10.77 -6.43
N MET A 88 3.03 9.98 -5.44
CA MET A 88 3.96 9.29 -4.54
C MET A 88 4.77 8.20 -5.22
N PHE A 89 4.19 7.50 -6.22
CA PHE A 89 4.96 6.59 -7.06
C PHE A 89 6.04 7.34 -7.84
N GLY A 90 5.75 8.53 -8.36
CA GLY A 90 6.76 9.40 -8.95
C GLY A 90 7.87 9.80 -7.97
N LEU A 91 7.51 10.14 -6.72
CA LEU A 91 8.49 10.45 -5.68
C LEU A 91 9.35 9.24 -5.30
N SER A 92 8.79 8.03 -5.21
CA SER A 92 9.56 6.83 -4.90
C SER A 92 10.51 6.45 -6.05
N GLU A 93 10.09 6.60 -7.31
CA GLU A 93 10.98 6.40 -8.45
C GLU A 93 12.08 7.46 -8.53
N LEU A 94 11.79 8.72 -8.16
CA LEU A 94 12.81 9.78 -8.07
C LEU A 94 13.79 9.53 -6.91
N TYR A 95 13.30 9.03 -5.78
CA TYR A 95 14.13 8.68 -4.62
C TYR A 95 15.11 7.57 -4.98
N ARG A 96 14.67 6.58 -5.76
CA ARG A 96 15.54 5.51 -6.28
C ARG A 96 16.71 5.99 -7.14
N VAL A 97 16.62 7.19 -7.71
CA VAL A 97 17.68 7.79 -8.54
C VAL A 97 18.53 8.76 -7.73
N THR A 98 17.87 9.63 -6.96
CA THR A 98 18.53 10.76 -6.28
C THR A 98 19.04 10.41 -4.89
N THR A 99 18.50 9.36 -4.27
CA THR A 99 18.70 8.99 -2.86
C THR A 99 18.39 10.11 -1.87
N ASP A 100 17.62 11.13 -2.28
CA ASP A 100 17.22 12.25 -1.43
C ASP A 100 16.13 11.81 -0.43
N PRO A 101 16.45 11.74 0.88
CA PRO A 101 15.51 11.25 1.88
C PRO A 101 14.26 12.12 2.02
N ALA A 102 14.27 13.39 1.58
CA ALA A 102 13.08 14.24 1.65
C ALA A 102 11.90 13.66 0.86
N GLN A 103 12.17 13.04 -0.30
CA GLN A 103 11.16 12.40 -1.14
C GLN A 103 10.59 11.16 -0.46
N ARG A 104 11.47 10.33 0.14
CA ARG A 104 11.09 9.16 0.93
C ARG A 104 10.24 9.52 2.14
N ASP A 105 10.66 10.51 2.90
CA ASP A 105 9.98 10.92 4.12
C ASP A 105 8.61 11.50 3.85
N TYR A 106 8.43 12.13 2.69
CA TYR A 106 7.15 12.66 2.26
C TYR A 106 6.11 11.54 2.01
N TYR A 107 6.42 10.54 1.17
CA TYR A 107 5.46 9.45 0.95
C TYR A 107 5.32 8.54 2.17
N ARG A 108 6.34 8.45 3.04
CA ARG A 108 6.25 7.78 4.35
C ARG A 108 5.22 8.46 5.24
N ALA A 109 5.29 9.77 5.41
CA ALA A 109 4.36 10.54 6.24
C ALA A 109 2.90 10.35 5.77
N TRP A 110 2.68 10.36 4.46
CA TRP A 110 1.36 10.10 3.87
C TRP A 110 0.85 8.69 4.16
N ILE A 111 1.66 7.65 3.96
CA ILE A 111 1.26 6.27 4.25
C ILE A 111 1.03 6.07 5.75
N ASP A 112 1.91 6.60 6.60
CA ASP A 112 1.80 6.46 8.05
C ASP A 112 0.55 7.17 8.59
N HIS A 113 0.15 8.30 8.01
CA HIS A 113 -1.12 8.97 8.32
C HIS A 113 -2.32 8.01 8.14
N TYR A 114 -2.42 7.36 6.98
CA TYR A 114 -3.50 6.41 6.70
C TYR A 114 -3.41 5.11 7.49
N ARG A 115 -2.19 4.62 7.72
CA ARG A 115 -1.94 3.47 8.59
C ARG A 115 -2.48 3.72 10.00
N ASN A 116 -2.21 4.91 10.56
CA ASN A 116 -2.65 5.29 11.89
C ASN A 116 -4.17 5.56 11.97
N ALA A 117 -4.78 6.04 10.88
CA ALA A 117 -6.22 6.30 10.80
C ALA A 117 -7.07 5.05 10.47
N GLY A 118 -6.44 3.97 9.98
CA GLY A 118 -7.11 2.75 9.52
C GLY A 118 -7.46 2.81 8.04
N TYR A 119 -6.54 2.41 7.17
CA TYR A 119 -6.61 2.57 5.70
C TYR A 119 -7.59 1.62 4.99
N ARG A 120 -7.95 0.48 5.60
CA ARG A 120 -8.55 -0.67 4.87
C ARG A 120 -9.82 -0.33 4.09
N HIS A 121 -10.64 0.57 4.62
CA HIS A 121 -11.91 0.98 4.00
C HIS A 121 -11.76 1.83 2.74
N PHE A 122 -10.54 2.30 2.43
CA PHE A 122 -10.27 3.00 1.18
C PHE A 122 -9.98 2.05 0.01
N ILE A 123 -9.56 0.81 0.25
CA ILE A 123 -9.20 -0.16 -0.80
C ILE A 123 -10.49 -0.78 -1.35
N THR A 124 -11.14 -0.09 -2.30
CA THR A 124 -12.47 -0.48 -2.82
C THR A 124 -12.62 -0.38 -4.34
N SER A 125 -11.69 0.29 -5.03
CA SER A 125 -11.69 0.46 -6.49
C SER A 125 -10.29 0.39 -7.06
N SER A 126 -10.20 0.30 -8.39
CA SER A 126 -8.95 0.37 -9.12
C SER A 126 -8.13 1.61 -8.71
N ASP A 127 -8.78 2.78 -8.68
CA ASP A 127 -8.15 4.05 -8.32
C ASP A 127 -7.59 4.12 -6.89
N ARG A 128 -7.98 3.19 -6.03
CA ARG A 128 -7.54 3.13 -4.63
C ARG A 128 -6.35 2.18 -4.41
N CYS A 129 -5.86 1.55 -5.47
CA CYS A 129 -4.71 0.64 -5.45
C CYS A 129 -3.33 1.33 -5.46
N PRO A 130 -3.09 2.44 -6.20
CA PRO A 130 -1.77 3.06 -6.30
C PRO A 130 -1.04 3.38 -4.99
N PRO A 131 -1.72 3.78 -3.88
CA PRO A 131 -1.05 3.98 -2.58
C PRO A 131 -0.25 2.76 -2.09
N ALA A 132 -0.62 1.53 -2.48
CA ALA A 132 0.12 0.33 -2.14
C ALA A 132 1.55 0.30 -2.73
N LEU A 133 1.83 1.04 -3.81
CA LEU A 133 3.17 1.18 -4.38
C LEU A 133 4.14 1.87 -3.41
N SER A 134 3.66 2.92 -2.73
CA SER A 134 4.44 3.62 -1.70
C SER A 134 4.67 2.72 -0.49
N ALA A 135 3.65 1.96 -0.06
CA ALA A 135 3.81 0.97 1.00
C ALA A 135 4.83 -0.11 0.61
N LEU A 136 4.80 -0.62 -0.62
CA LEU A 136 5.77 -1.58 -1.11
C LEU A 136 7.21 -1.01 -1.11
N ALA A 137 7.40 0.24 -1.54
CA ALA A 137 8.70 0.91 -1.47
C ALA A 137 9.21 0.98 -0.02
N LEU A 138 8.36 1.41 0.92
CA LEU A 138 8.70 1.47 2.35
C LEU A 138 9.00 0.09 2.93
N TYR A 139 8.24 -0.94 2.53
CA TYR A 139 8.46 -2.32 2.97
C TYR A 139 9.83 -2.84 2.51
N ARG A 140 10.17 -2.63 1.23
CA ARG A 140 11.48 -3.03 0.66
C ARG A 140 12.64 -2.42 1.46
N GLU A 141 12.52 -1.18 1.92
CA GLU A 141 13.56 -0.49 2.68
C GLU A 141 13.66 -0.89 4.16
N SER A 142 12.53 -1.25 4.79
CA SER A 142 12.44 -1.35 6.25
C SER A 142 12.13 -2.75 6.77
N CYS A 143 11.59 -3.61 5.92
CA CYS A 143 10.95 -4.87 6.30
C CYS A 143 9.82 -4.72 7.35
N ASP A 144 9.26 -3.52 7.54
CA ASP A 144 8.10 -3.31 8.44
C ASP A 144 6.86 -4.00 7.87
N LEU A 145 6.38 -5.00 8.60
CA LEU A 145 5.21 -5.80 8.21
C LEU A 145 3.94 -4.96 8.08
N GLY A 146 3.83 -3.81 8.73
CA GLY A 146 2.67 -2.92 8.56
C GLY A 146 2.56 -2.37 7.14
N TYR A 147 3.69 -2.07 6.49
CA TYR A 147 3.67 -1.68 5.08
C TYR A 147 3.37 -2.87 4.16
N ARG A 148 3.89 -4.06 4.49
CA ARG A 148 3.52 -5.29 3.78
C ARG A 148 2.02 -5.57 3.85
N THR A 149 1.39 -5.39 5.02
CA THR A 149 -0.04 -5.63 5.20
C THR A 149 -0.89 -4.77 4.26
N ILE A 150 -0.51 -3.50 4.04
CA ILE A 150 -1.18 -2.64 3.07
C ILE A 150 -1.17 -3.26 1.68
N VAL A 151 0.01 -3.73 1.24
CA VAL A 151 0.16 -4.37 -0.08
C VAL A 151 -0.67 -5.64 -0.16
N THR A 152 -0.59 -6.53 0.83
CA THR A 152 -1.34 -7.78 0.81
C THR A 152 -2.84 -7.60 0.92
N ASP A 153 -3.31 -6.55 1.60
CA ASP A 153 -4.73 -6.18 1.63
C ASP A 153 -5.20 -5.68 0.26
N THR A 154 -4.36 -4.94 -0.46
CA THR A 154 -4.65 -4.57 -1.86
C THR A 154 -4.71 -5.79 -2.76
N LEU A 155 -3.80 -6.76 -2.61
CA LEU A 155 -3.84 -8.01 -3.37
C LEU A 155 -5.11 -8.83 -3.07
N HIS A 156 -5.48 -8.97 -1.79
CA HIS A 156 -6.73 -9.62 -1.39
C HIS A 156 -7.95 -8.94 -2.02
N TYR A 157 -7.99 -7.60 -2.02
CA TYR A 157 -9.05 -6.86 -2.72
C TYR A 157 -9.11 -7.25 -4.21
N LEU A 158 -7.96 -7.30 -4.90
CA LEU A 158 -7.90 -7.63 -6.32
C LEU A 158 -8.35 -9.07 -6.61
N TYR A 159 -7.95 -10.04 -5.79
CA TYR A 159 -8.28 -11.45 -6.01
C TYR A 159 -9.71 -11.79 -5.62
N ASP A 160 -10.17 -11.30 -4.47
CA ASP A 160 -11.31 -11.88 -3.77
C ASP A 160 -12.51 -10.92 -3.64
N GLU A 161 -12.31 -9.60 -3.77
CA GLU A 161 -13.36 -8.61 -3.47
C GLU A 161 -13.84 -7.81 -4.68
N ALA A 162 -12.92 -7.45 -5.59
CA ALA A 162 -13.27 -6.65 -6.76
C ALA A 162 -14.25 -7.43 -7.64
N LEU A 163 -15.34 -6.77 -8.06
CA LEU A 163 -16.25 -7.35 -9.02
C LEU A 163 -15.53 -7.54 -10.35
N ARG A 164 -15.98 -8.53 -11.12
CA ARG A 164 -15.35 -8.92 -12.38
C ARG A 164 -16.37 -9.09 -13.50
N THR A 165 -15.94 -8.84 -14.74
CA THR A 165 -16.70 -9.23 -15.93
C THR A 165 -16.84 -10.76 -15.96
N PRO A 166 -17.78 -11.33 -16.75
CA PRO A 166 -17.96 -12.78 -16.83
C PRO A 166 -16.70 -13.57 -17.23
N ASP A 167 -15.79 -12.94 -17.97
CA ASP A 167 -14.50 -13.49 -18.40
C ASP A 167 -13.33 -13.13 -17.47
N GLY A 168 -13.59 -12.45 -16.35
CA GLY A 168 -12.64 -12.27 -15.24
C GLY A 168 -11.93 -10.93 -15.18
N GLY A 169 -12.28 -9.95 -16.01
CA GLY A 169 -11.70 -8.61 -16.02
C GLY A 169 -12.12 -7.81 -14.77
N ILE A 170 -11.16 -7.24 -14.06
CA ILE A 170 -11.39 -6.50 -12.81
C ILE A 170 -12.14 -5.19 -13.11
N ASN A 171 -13.26 -4.98 -12.42
CA ASN A 171 -14.06 -3.77 -12.51
C ASN A 171 -13.26 -2.54 -12.08
N HIS A 172 -13.27 -1.49 -12.89
CA HIS A 172 -12.63 -0.22 -12.55
C HIS A 172 -13.22 0.39 -11.26
N LEU A 173 -14.55 0.35 -11.14
CA LEU A 173 -15.28 0.81 -9.95
C LEU A 173 -15.19 -0.17 -8.76
N GLY A 174 -14.43 -1.25 -8.92
CA GLY A 174 -14.15 -2.25 -7.89
C GLY A 174 -15.40 -2.95 -7.37
N VAL A 175 -15.72 -2.73 -6.09
CA VAL A 175 -16.84 -3.41 -5.40
C VAL A 175 -18.22 -2.84 -5.76
N ASN A 176 -18.28 -1.76 -6.54
CA ASN A 176 -19.53 -1.07 -6.90
C ASN A 176 -20.00 -1.45 -8.31
N ASP A 177 -21.25 -1.90 -8.44
CA ASP A 177 -21.92 -2.27 -9.68
C ASP A 177 -23.09 -1.35 -10.06
N LEU A 178 -23.22 -0.17 -9.45
CA LEU A 178 -24.33 0.77 -9.73
C LEU A 178 -24.48 1.09 -11.23
N PHE A 179 -23.37 1.04 -11.97
CA PHE A 179 -23.32 1.28 -13.42
C PHE A 179 -22.95 0.03 -14.23
N GLY A 180 -23.07 -1.16 -13.62
CA GLY A 180 -22.49 -2.39 -14.14
C GLY A 180 -20.98 -2.47 -13.93
N VAL A 181 -20.42 -3.64 -14.24
CA VAL A 181 -18.97 -3.83 -14.28
C VAL A 181 -18.42 -3.23 -15.57
N SER A 182 -17.40 -2.38 -15.47
CA SER A 182 -16.75 -1.73 -16.61
C SER A 182 -15.23 -1.82 -16.51
N LEU A 183 -14.56 -1.93 -17.66
CA LEU A 183 -13.10 -1.99 -17.76
C LEU A 183 -12.59 -0.66 -18.28
N TRP A 184 -11.66 -0.02 -17.58
CA TRP A 184 -11.07 1.27 -17.98
C TRP A 184 -9.56 1.11 -18.09
N VAL A 185 -8.97 1.49 -19.22
CA VAL A 185 -7.54 1.21 -19.52
C VAL A 185 -6.58 1.69 -18.42
N ASP A 186 -6.96 2.75 -17.71
CA ASP A 186 -6.30 3.33 -16.54
C ASP A 186 -5.97 2.28 -15.46
N SER A 187 -6.84 1.30 -15.28
CA SER A 187 -6.68 0.23 -14.30
C SER A 187 -5.43 -0.63 -14.50
N LEU A 188 -4.95 -0.75 -15.74
CA LEU A 188 -3.69 -1.43 -16.04
C LEU A 188 -2.49 -0.69 -15.44
N PHE A 189 -2.60 0.62 -15.21
CA PHE A 189 -1.64 1.35 -14.39
C PHE A 189 -1.96 1.19 -12.90
N MET A 190 -3.21 1.41 -12.50
CA MET A 190 -3.57 1.57 -11.09
C MET A 190 -3.31 0.31 -10.25
N PHE A 191 -3.89 -0.83 -10.63
CA PHE A 191 -3.62 -2.10 -9.97
C PHE A 191 -2.46 -2.85 -10.62
N GLY A 192 -2.23 -2.64 -11.92
CA GLY A 192 -1.23 -3.42 -12.65
C GLY A 192 0.19 -3.16 -12.18
N ASN A 193 0.52 -1.92 -11.83
CA ASN A 193 1.81 -1.63 -11.18
C ASN A 193 1.91 -2.30 -9.80
N VAL A 194 0.82 -2.40 -9.04
CA VAL A 194 0.85 -3.08 -7.73
C VAL A 194 1.16 -4.56 -7.90
N LEU A 195 0.44 -5.25 -8.80
CA LEU A 195 0.65 -6.66 -9.12
C LEU A 195 2.08 -6.94 -9.59
N THR A 196 2.55 -6.18 -10.59
CA THR A 196 3.87 -6.41 -11.18
C THR A 196 5.02 -6.10 -10.22
N ARG A 197 4.94 -5.01 -9.44
CA ARG A 197 5.98 -4.68 -8.46
C ARG A 197 6.00 -5.64 -7.28
N TRP A 198 4.83 -6.14 -6.87
CA TRP A 198 4.77 -7.19 -5.86
C TRP A 198 5.34 -8.50 -6.39
N ALA A 199 4.97 -8.94 -7.59
CA ALA A 199 5.52 -10.13 -8.23
C ALA A 199 7.05 -10.09 -8.29
N GLU A 200 7.62 -8.98 -8.75
CA GLU A 200 9.07 -8.77 -8.78
C GLU A 200 9.71 -8.85 -7.38
N HIS A 201 9.05 -8.31 -6.36
CA HIS A 201 9.59 -8.27 -5.00
C HIS A 201 9.56 -9.64 -4.32
N ALA A 202 8.44 -10.34 -4.48
CA ALA A 202 8.08 -11.51 -3.69
C ALA A 202 8.32 -12.83 -4.43
N ASP A 203 8.75 -12.79 -5.69
CA ASP A 203 8.79 -13.94 -6.61
C ASP A 203 7.40 -14.62 -6.68
N ASP A 204 6.36 -13.78 -6.84
CA ASP A 204 4.96 -14.17 -6.76
C ASP A 204 4.36 -14.35 -8.16
N ASP A 205 4.40 -15.59 -8.65
CA ASP A 205 3.85 -15.99 -9.94
C ASP A 205 2.35 -15.69 -10.06
N GLN A 206 1.57 -15.79 -8.97
CA GLN A 206 0.13 -15.53 -9.00
C GLN A 206 -0.14 -14.05 -9.34
N ALA A 207 0.61 -13.14 -8.74
CA ALA A 207 0.48 -11.71 -9.03
C ALA A 207 0.87 -11.38 -10.48
N LEU A 208 1.92 -12.02 -11.01
CA LEU A 208 2.33 -11.84 -12.39
C LEU A 208 1.31 -12.40 -13.38
N ASP A 209 0.79 -13.60 -13.12
CA ASP A 209 -0.22 -14.27 -13.93
C ASP A 209 -1.54 -13.48 -13.93
N GLU A 210 -1.97 -12.95 -12.78
CA GLU A 210 -3.15 -12.08 -12.71
C GLU A 210 -2.97 -10.85 -13.61
N TYR A 211 -1.82 -10.15 -13.52
CA TYR A 211 -1.59 -8.99 -14.39
C TYR A 211 -1.57 -9.36 -15.87
N HIS A 212 -0.90 -10.47 -16.22
CA HIS A 212 -0.88 -10.96 -17.59
C HIS A 212 -2.29 -11.23 -18.11
N GLN A 213 -3.13 -11.91 -17.32
CA GLN A 213 -4.52 -12.18 -17.70
C GLN A 213 -5.34 -10.90 -17.82
N GLN A 214 -5.23 -9.97 -16.86
CA GLN A 214 -5.89 -8.67 -16.94
C GLN A 214 -5.47 -7.90 -18.19
N PHE A 215 -4.18 -7.88 -18.53
CA PHE A 215 -3.71 -7.21 -19.75
C PHE A 215 -4.33 -7.79 -21.02
N LEU A 216 -4.41 -9.13 -21.13
CA LEU A 216 -5.02 -9.79 -22.28
C LEU A 216 -6.53 -9.51 -22.39
N LEU A 217 -7.25 -9.54 -21.26
CA LEU A 217 -8.68 -9.24 -21.22
C LEU A 217 -8.94 -7.79 -21.63
N PHE A 218 -8.20 -6.85 -21.05
CA PHE A 218 -8.31 -5.43 -21.38
C PHE A 218 -7.96 -5.18 -22.84
N ALA A 219 -6.91 -5.81 -23.38
CA ALA A 219 -6.60 -5.73 -24.80
C ALA A 219 -7.74 -6.27 -25.66
N SER A 220 -8.33 -7.41 -25.30
CA SER A 220 -9.43 -8.01 -26.07
C SER A 220 -10.69 -7.15 -26.13
N HIS A 221 -10.97 -6.36 -25.07
CA HIS A 221 -12.15 -5.50 -24.97
C HIS A 221 -11.92 -4.07 -25.46
N LEU A 222 -10.72 -3.53 -25.26
CA LEU A 222 -10.42 -2.11 -25.45
C LEU A 222 -9.55 -1.83 -26.67
N GLN A 223 -8.69 -2.76 -27.10
CA GLN A 223 -7.74 -2.50 -28.18
C GLN A 223 -8.43 -2.57 -29.55
N SER A 224 -8.20 -1.54 -30.35
CA SER A 224 -8.65 -1.44 -31.74
C SER A 224 -7.62 -2.02 -32.71
N ASP A 225 -8.03 -2.30 -33.94
CA ASP A 225 -7.16 -2.84 -35.02
C ASP A 225 -5.88 -2.02 -35.25
N GLY A 226 -5.89 -0.71 -34.91
CA GLY A 226 -4.73 0.17 -35.02
C GLY A 226 -3.75 0.11 -33.84
N GLY A 227 -3.99 -0.77 -32.85
CA GLY A 227 -3.19 -0.93 -31.64
C GLY A 227 -3.53 0.04 -30.50
N TRP A 228 -4.40 1.03 -30.73
CA TRP A 228 -4.86 1.98 -29.72
C TRP A 228 -5.94 1.36 -28.82
N PHE A 229 -5.93 1.74 -27.55
CA PHE A 229 -6.95 1.35 -26.59
C PHE A 229 -8.06 2.41 -26.55
N LYS A 230 -9.31 1.97 -26.57
CA LYS A 230 -10.45 2.77 -26.10
C LYS A 230 -10.28 3.02 -24.60
N HIS A 231 -10.84 4.12 -24.13
CA HIS A 231 -10.74 4.49 -22.72
C HIS A 231 -11.45 3.46 -21.83
N ALA A 232 -12.70 3.10 -22.16
CA ALA A 232 -13.49 2.18 -21.37
C ALA A 232 -14.34 1.23 -22.22
N HIS A 233 -14.70 0.10 -21.61
CA HIS A 233 -15.62 -0.92 -22.10
C HIS A 233 -16.76 -1.05 -21.10
N ASP A 234 -18.00 -1.17 -21.59
CA ASP A 234 -19.24 -1.27 -20.80
C ASP A 234 -19.45 -0.12 -19.79
N TRP A 235 -18.87 1.06 -20.06
CA TRP A 235 -19.19 2.28 -19.34
C TRP A 235 -20.41 2.97 -19.97
N PRO A 236 -21.53 3.16 -19.24
CA PRO A 236 -22.77 3.67 -19.83
C PRO A 236 -22.73 5.13 -20.31
N LEU A 237 -21.65 5.86 -20.02
CA LEU A 237 -21.46 7.25 -20.45
C LEU A 237 -20.28 7.43 -21.44
N ALA A 238 -19.66 6.35 -21.91
CA ALA A 238 -18.57 6.36 -22.89
C ALA A 238 -19.09 6.33 -24.33
#